data_AF-A0A7J4SQA7-F1
#
_entry.id   AF-A0A7J4SQA7-F1
#
_cell.length_a   1.000
_cell.length_b   1.000
_cell.length_c   1.000
_cell.angle_alpha   90.00
_cell.angle_beta   90.00
_cell.angle_gamma   90.00
#
_symmetry.space_group_name_H-M   'P 1'
#
loop_
_entity.id
_entity.type
_entity.pdbx_description
1 polymer ?
#
loop_
_entity_poly.entity_id
_entity_poly.type
_entity_poly.pdbx_seq_one_letter_code
_entity_poly.pdbx_strand_id
1 'polypeptide(L)'
;MRIIYDWRLARVIDEDLNILDEAVWTASRSSSKVANRLGDLQRGRMTQETRALSERFPDARLDPFGHLDISDWPEVTIEEEQMVASAATILARRGVAMSAGDPDRRLDMLVSSQTELRSAWTTIESRCIEWAGLLLPTLDLDAKRDLIPSVIASSESLQVAASDLGTDPPPHPPGVEEWCAMKESAERCIGIAKSLELSEQAIRSLAANYLPTLSKLVGPLGAAKLCVLAGGRERLARMPSGSIQVLGAHAAMAAHR
;
A
#
# COMPACT_ATOMS: atom_id res chain seq x y z
N MET A 1 -14.00 24.82 34.49
CA MET A 1 -14.58 25.43 33.26
C MET A 1 -14.06 24.70 32.03
N ARG A 2 -14.95 24.36 31.10
CA ARG A 2 -14.62 23.61 29.87
C ARG A 2 -15.09 24.36 28.64
N ILE A 3 -14.37 24.25 27.53
CA ILE A 3 -14.82 24.69 26.20
C ILE A 3 -15.20 23.46 25.40
N ILE A 4 -16.49 23.36 25.10
CA ILE A 4 -17.10 22.28 24.32
C ILE A 4 -17.52 22.83 22.96
N TYR A 5 -17.46 22.02 21.92
CA TYR A 5 -17.77 22.50 20.58
C TYR A 5 -18.11 21.37 19.61
N ASP A 6 -18.89 21.72 18.59
CA ASP A 6 -19.11 20.91 17.41
C ASP A 6 -18.71 21.71 16.16
N TRP A 7 -19.16 21.28 14.98
CA TRP A 7 -18.88 22.00 13.74
C TRP A 7 -19.70 23.29 13.58
N ARG A 8 -20.79 23.48 14.35
CA ARG A 8 -21.73 24.62 14.27
C ARG A 8 -21.39 25.72 15.26
N LEU A 9 -21.00 25.37 16.48
CA LEU A 9 -20.77 26.33 17.57
C LEU A 9 -19.81 25.80 18.64
N ALA A 10 -19.41 26.71 19.52
CA ALA A 10 -18.63 26.42 20.72
C ALA A 10 -19.28 27.10 21.93
N ARG A 11 -19.20 26.46 23.11
CA ARG A 11 -19.69 26.98 24.40
C ARG A 11 -18.62 26.86 25.47
N VAL A 12 -18.62 27.80 26.40
CA VAL A 12 -17.89 27.69 27.67
C VAL A 12 -18.89 27.30 28.74
N ILE A 13 -18.59 26.23 29.47
CA ILE A 13 -19.43 25.73 30.56
C ILE A 13 -18.67 25.64 31.89
N ASP A 14 -19.36 25.85 33.00
CA ASP A 14 -18.84 25.63 34.35
C ASP A 14 -18.96 24.15 34.79
N GLU A 15 -18.74 23.88 36.07
CA GLU A 15 -18.84 22.52 36.65
C GLU A 15 -20.29 22.04 36.81
N ASP A 16 -21.23 22.98 36.93
CA ASP A 16 -22.67 22.73 37.06
C ASP A 16 -23.38 22.67 35.68
N LEU A 17 -22.60 22.67 34.59
CA LEU A 17 -23.07 22.68 33.19
C LEU A 17 -23.79 23.97 32.75
N ASN A 18 -23.66 25.07 33.50
CA ASN A 18 -24.19 26.35 33.07
C ASN A 18 -23.36 26.92 31.92
N ILE A 19 -24.04 27.52 30.94
CA ILE A 19 -23.39 28.17 29.80
C ILE A 19 -22.94 29.56 30.22
N LEU A 20 -21.63 29.79 30.23
CA LEU A 20 -21.02 31.08 30.56
C LEU A 20 -20.88 31.98 29.34
N ASP A 21 -20.59 31.39 28.17
CA ASP A 21 -20.44 32.10 26.90
C ASP A 21 -20.69 31.14 25.73
N GLU A 22 -21.12 31.68 24.59
CA GLU A 22 -21.41 30.94 23.37
C GLU A 22 -20.89 31.69 22.14
N ALA A 23 -20.32 30.96 21.19
CA ALA A 23 -19.93 31.46 19.89
C ALA A 23 -20.45 30.54 18.80
N VAL A 24 -21.26 31.08 17.89
CA VAL A 24 -21.93 30.33 16.80
C VAL A 24 -21.32 30.68 15.45
N TRP A 25 -21.23 29.71 14.55
CA TRP A 25 -20.78 29.94 13.18
C TRP A 25 -21.83 30.68 12.34
N THR A 26 -21.58 31.97 12.09
CA THR A 26 -22.52 32.90 11.43
C THR A 26 -22.34 33.03 9.91
N ALA A 27 -21.22 32.57 9.35
CA ALA A 27 -20.97 32.69 7.91
C ALA A 27 -21.85 31.72 7.09
N SER A 28 -22.13 32.08 5.83
CA SER A 28 -22.86 31.21 4.89
C SER A 28 -22.27 29.80 4.83
N ARG A 29 -23.12 28.81 5.14
CA ARG A 29 -22.79 27.39 5.25
C ARG A 29 -23.08 26.69 3.93
N SER A 30 -22.07 26.05 3.35
CA SER A 30 -22.22 25.17 2.19
C SER A 30 -21.57 23.82 2.50
N SER A 31 -22.01 22.74 1.85
CA SER A 31 -21.49 21.40 2.11
C SER A 31 -19.95 21.31 1.97
N SER A 32 -19.35 22.11 1.07
CA SER A 32 -17.88 22.20 0.92
C SER A 32 -17.21 22.88 2.11
N LYS A 33 -17.78 23.98 2.63
CA LYS A 33 -17.26 24.67 3.83
C LYS A 33 -17.41 23.80 5.08
N VAL A 34 -18.55 23.12 5.22
CA VAL A 34 -18.79 22.14 6.30
C VAL A 34 -17.78 20.99 6.20
N ALA A 35 -17.51 20.46 5.00
CA ALA A 35 -16.50 19.43 4.79
C ALA A 35 -15.09 19.88 5.19
N ASN A 36 -14.68 21.10 4.81
CA ASN A 36 -13.39 21.66 5.23
C ASN A 36 -13.28 21.72 6.75
N ARG A 37 -14.33 22.26 7.40
CA ARG A 37 -14.38 22.47 8.84
C ARG A 37 -14.39 21.16 9.63
N LEU A 38 -15.19 20.17 9.21
CA LEU A 38 -15.18 18.82 9.78
C LEU A 38 -13.82 18.14 9.60
N GLY A 39 -13.18 18.31 8.44
CA GLY A 39 -11.84 17.79 8.20
C GLY A 39 -10.76 18.46 9.07
N ASP A 40 -10.93 19.74 9.42
CA ASP A 40 -10.04 20.44 10.34
C ASP A 40 -10.22 19.92 11.78
N LEU A 41 -11.47 19.72 12.20
CA LEU A 41 -11.80 19.09 13.48
C LEU A 41 -11.20 17.68 13.61
N GLN A 42 -11.30 16.84 12.56
CA GLN A 42 -10.69 15.50 12.52
C GLN A 42 -9.16 15.52 12.71
N ARG A 43 -8.50 16.62 12.33
CA ARG A 43 -7.05 16.82 12.52
C ARG A 43 -6.71 17.48 13.86
N GLY A 44 -7.70 17.66 14.75
CA GLY A 44 -7.55 18.34 16.03
C GLY A 44 -7.41 19.86 15.91
N ARG A 45 -7.73 20.46 14.76
CA ARG A 45 -7.70 21.93 14.62
C ARG A 45 -8.95 22.54 15.24
N MET A 46 -8.75 23.65 15.94
CA MET A 46 -9.84 24.42 16.54
C MET A 46 -10.59 25.22 15.46
N THR A 47 -11.91 25.31 15.63
CA THR A 47 -12.73 26.26 14.89
C THR A 47 -12.42 27.70 15.32
N GLN A 48 -12.91 28.68 14.56
CA GLN A 48 -12.71 30.09 14.90
C GLN A 48 -13.40 30.46 16.22
N GLU A 49 -14.56 29.87 16.47
CA GLU A 49 -15.42 30.06 17.62
C GLU A 49 -14.78 29.46 18.88
N THR A 50 -14.24 28.23 18.77
CA THR A 50 -13.44 27.62 19.84
C THR A 50 -12.20 28.46 20.15
N ARG A 51 -11.51 28.98 19.14
CA ARG A 51 -10.33 29.84 19.34
C ARG A 51 -10.68 31.14 20.05
N ALA A 52 -11.73 31.83 19.61
CA ALA A 52 -12.19 33.07 20.22
C ALA A 52 -12.62 32.87 21.69
N LEU A 53 -13.26 31.74 22.02
CA LEU A 53 -13.60 31.40 23.40
C LEU A 53 -12.36 31.05 24.23
N SER A 54 -11.39 30.33 23.65
CA SER A 54 -10.13 30.02 24.33
C SER A 54 -9.29 31.26 24.64
N GLU A 55 -9.36 32.29 23.78
CA GLU A 55 -8.70 33.59 24.01
C GLU A 55 -9.41 34.40 25.10
N ARG A 56 -10.76 34.39 25.12
CA ARG A 56 -11.56 35.06 26.16
C ARG A 56 -11.45 34.38 27.53
N PHE A 57 -11.24 33.07 27.53
CA PHE A 57 -11.18 32.25 28.73
C PHE A 57 -9.93 31.34 28.74
N PRO A 58 -8.75 31.90 29.08
CA PRO A 58 -7.48 31.18 28.98
C PRO A 58 -7.37 29.95 29.89
N ASP A 59 -8.05 29.97 31.05
CA ASP A 59 -8.01 28.89 32.04
C ASP A 59 -8.98 27.74 31.73
N ALA A 60 -9.74 27.83 30.64
CA ALA A 60 -10.71 26.81 30.26
C ALA A 60 -10.05 25.60 29.62
N ARG A 61 -10.44 24.39 30.03
CA ARG A 61 -9.97 23.15 29.39
C ARG A 61 -10.78 22.86 28.13
N LEU A 62 -10.09 22.61 27.01
CA LEU A 62 -10.73 22.14 25.78
C LEU A 62 -11.28 20.72 25.95
N ASP A 63 -12.54 20.55 25.56
CA ASP A 63 -13.26 19.29 25.59
C ASP A 63 -14.00 19.08 24.25
N PRO A 64 -13.33 18.51 23.24
CA PRO A 64 -13.89 18.36 21.89
C PRO A 64 -15.14 17.48 21.83
N PHE A 65 -15.33 16.60 22.81
CA PHE A 65 -16.43 15.62 22.85
C PHE A 65 -17.51 15.97 23.87
N GLY A 66 -17.27 16.92 24.77
CA GLY A 66 -18.24 17.27 25.83
C GLY A 66 -19.57 17.82 25.34
N HIS A 67 -19.72 18.17 24.05
CA HIS A 67 -21.02 18.49 23.46
C HIS A 67 -21.98 17.28 23.41
N LEU A 68 -21.44 16.05 23.46
CA LEU A 68 -22.22 14.81 23.46
C LEU A 68 -22.85 14.50 24.82
N ASP A 69 -22.30 15.08 25.88
CA ASP A 69 -22.73 14.82 27.27
C ASP A 69 -23.83 15.77 27.75
N ILE A 70 -24.27 16.71 26.89
CA ILE A 70 -25.16 17.81 27.27
C ILE A 70 -26.51 17.68 26.58
N SER A 71 -27.56 17.58 27.39
CA SER A 71 -28.94 17.45 26.92
C SER A 71 -29.44 18.70 26.18
N ASP A 72 -28.95 19.89 26.54
CA ASP A 72 -29.36 21.17 25.95
C ASP A 72 -28.48 21.59 24.74
N TRP A 73 -27.82 20.64 24.09
CA TRP A 73 -27.12 20.93 22.84
C TRP A 73 -28.13 21.15 21.71
N PRO A 74 -27.97 22.19 20.86
CA PRO A 74 -28.98 22.50 19.85
C PRO A 74 -29.25 21.34 18.90
N GLU A 75 -30.53 21.01 18.69
CA GLU A 75 -30.93 19.98 17.74
C GLU A 75 -30.45 20.31 16.31
N VAL A 76 -30.19 19.28 15.52
CA VAL A 76 -29.76 19.42 14.13
C VAL A 76 -30.99 19.57 13.26
N THR A 77 -31.02 20.60 12.41
CA THR A 77 -32.12 20.75 11.45
C THR A 77 -31.97 19.77 10.28
N ILE A 78 -33.06 19.42 9.61
CA ILE A 78 -33.03 18.53 8.43
C ILE A 78 -32.05 19.05 7.35
N GLU A 79 -31.99 20.38 7.15
CA GLU A 79 -31.05 21.00 6.22
C GLU A 79 -29.59 20.81 6.66
N GLU A 80 -29.31 20.94 7.96
CA GLU A 80 -27.99 20.69 8.54
C GLU A 80 -27.58 19.22 8.43
N GLU A 81 -28.49 18.28 8.65
CA GLU A 81 -28.24 16.86 8.43
C GLU A 81 -27.86 16.55 6.98
N GLN A 82 -28.62 17.10 6.02
CA GLN A 82 -28.32 16.95 4.59
C GLN A 82 -26.97 17.58 4.21
N MET A 83 -26.63 18.73 4.80
CA MET A 83 -25.32 19.37 4.63
C MET A 83 -24.19 18.50 5.16
N VAL A 84 -24.35 17.91 6.36
CA VAL A 84 -23.35 17.01 6.96
C VAL A 84 -23.20 15.73 6.14
N ALA A 85 -24.29 15.13 5.67
CA ALA A 85 -24.23 13.95 4.80
C ALA A 85 -23.49 14.25 3.48
N SER A 86 -23.78 15.40 2.88
CA SER A 86 -23.08 15.87 1.67
C SER A 86 -21.59 16.14 1.94
N ALA A 87 -21.29 16.77 3.07
CA ALA A 87 -19.92 17.05 3.51
C ALA A 87 -19.12 15.77 3.78
N ALA A 88 -19.74 14.75 4.39
CA ALA A 88 -19.15 13.44 4.61
C ALA A 88 -18.79 12.76 3.28
N THR A 89 -19.65 12.88 2.26
CA THR A 89 -19.35 12.38 0.90
C THR A 89 -18.14 13.09 0.28
N ILE A 90 -18.04 14.42 0.45
CA ILE A 90 -16.88 15.20 -0.01
C ILE A 90 -15.61 14.76 0.72
N LEU A 91 -15.66 14.60 2.04
CA LEU A 91 -14.54 14.12 2.85
C LEU A 91 -14.10 12.71 2.46
N ALA A 92 -15.04 11.80 2.23
CA ALA A 92 -14.74 10.44 1.78
C ALA A 92 -14.02 10.46 0.42
N ARG A 93 -14.53 11.22 -0.56
CA ARG A 93 -13.86 11.37 -1.87
C ARG A 93 -12.46 11.96 -1.73
N ARG A 94 -12.27 12.97 -0.88
CA ARG A 94 -10.96 13.54 -0.58
C ARG A 94 -10.04 12.52 0.09
N GLY A 95 -10.54 11.73 1.03
CA GLY A 95 -9.78 10.66 1.69
C GLY A 95 -9.30 9.61 0.69
N VAL A 96 -10.17 9.21 -0.26
CA VAL A 96 -9.80 8.32 -1.37
C VAL A 96 -8.74 8.96 -2.27
N ALA A 97 -8.93 10.22 -2.67
CA ALA A 97 -7.97 10.94 -3.51
C ALA A 97 -6.62 11.15 -2.81
N MET A 98 -6.60 11.43 -1.50
CA MET A 98 -5.39 11.52 -0.70
C MET A 98 -4.70 10.16 -0.53
N SER A 99 -5.48 9.07 -0.54
CA SER A 99 -4.92 7.71 -0.56
C SER A 99 -4.37 7.33 -1.94
N ALA A 100 -4.75 8.04 -3.00
CA ALA A 100 -4.13 7.89 -4.31
C ALA A 100 -2.72 8.47 -4.25
N GLY A 101 -1.71 7.59 -4.36
CA GLY A 101 -0.31 7.97 -4.20
C GLY A 101 0.27 7.70 -2.81
N ASP A 102 -0.52 7.16 -1.89
CA ASP A 102 -0.07 6.70 -0.56
C ASP A 102 1.16 5.76 -0.70
N PRO A 103 2.32 6.10 -0.12
CA PRO A 103 3.51 5.29 -0.23
C PRO A 103 3.33 3.87 0.32
N ASP A 104 2.48 3.66 1.33
CA ASP A 104 2.20 2.32 1.86
C ASP A 104 1.53 1.44 0.80
N ARG A 105 0.48 1.94 0.15
CA ARG A 105 -0.21 1.23 -0.96
C ARG A 105 0.69 1.03 -2.18
N ARG A 106 1.53 2.02 -2.49
CA ARG A 106 2.48 1.92 -3.61
C ARG A 106 3.54 0.85 -3.35
N LEU A 107 4.06 0.77 -2.13
CA LEU A 107 4.99 -0.29 -1.73
C LEU A 107 4.32 -1.66 -1.76
N ASP A 108 3.09 -1.77 -1.24
CA ASP A 108 2.30 -2.99 -1.29
C ASP A 108 2.14 -3.50 -2.73
N MET A 109 1.69 -2.64 -3.64
CA MET A 109 1.54 -2.99 -5.05
C MET A 109 2.85 -3.50 -5.66
N LEU A 110 3.97 -2.81 -5.41
CA LEU A 110 5.27 -3.22 -5.95
C LEU A 110 5.75 -4.57 -5.38
N VAL A 111 5.68 -4.76 -4.05
CA VAL A 111 6.16 -5.98 -3.38
C VAL A 111 5.28 -7.18 -3.73
N SER A 112 3.96 -7.00 -3.74
CA SER A 112 3.00 -8.05 -4.09
C SER A 112 3.15 -8.45 -5.56
N SER A 113 3.23 -7.47 -6.47
CA SER A 113 3.52 -7.73 -7.89
C SER A 113 4.87 -8.41 -8.11
N GLN A 114 5.92 -8.02 -7.38
CA GLN A 114 7.22 -8.68 -7.48
C GLN A 114 7.16 -10.15 -7.04
N THR A 115 6.35 -10.46 -6.03
CA THR A 115 6.16 -11.84 -5.55
C THR A 115 5.45 -12.69 -6.60
N GLU A 116 4.40 -12.14 -7.23
CA GLU A 116 3.67 -12.80 -8.33
C GLU A 116 4.57 -13.02 -9.56
N LEU A 117 5.31 -12.00 -9.98
CA LEU A 117 6.25 -12.10 -11.10
C LEU A 117 7.34 -13.14 -10.83
N ARG A 118 7.82 -13.26 -9.58
CA ARG A 118 8.84 -14.25 -9.22
C ARG A 118 8.27 -15.66 -9.35
N SER A 119 7.05 -15.89 -8.87
CA SER A 119 6.39 -17.19 -9.00
C SER A 119 6.15 -17.56 -10.47
N ALA A 120 5.69 -16.61 -11.29
CA ALA A 120 5.50 -16.81 -12.72
C ALA A 120 6.83 -17.13 -13.42
N TRP A 121 7.89 -16.38 -13.10
CA TRP A 121 9.23 -16.61 -13.64
C TRP A 121 9.73 -18.01 -13.32
N THR A 122 9.71 -18.43 -12.06
CA THR A 122 10.15 -19.77 -11.65
C THR A 122 9.45 -20.86 -12.44
N THR A 123 8.14 -20.70 -12.67
CA THR A 123 7.34 -21.67 -13.41
C THR A 123 7.72 -21.72 -14.89
N ILE A 124 7.78 -20.57 -15.56
CA ILE A 124 8.08 -20.47 -16.99
C ILE A 124 9.51 -20.90 -17.28
N GLU A 125 10.45 -20.48 -16.46
CA GLU A 125 11.85 -20.86 -16.56
C GLU A 125 12.01 -22.38 -16.44
N SER A 126 11.40 -23.00 -15.43
CA SER A 126 11.45 -24.45 -15.23
C SER A 126 10.88 -25.20 -16.44
N ARG A 127 9.75 -24.72 -17.01
CA ARG A 127 9.16 -25.30 -18.23
C ARG A 127 10.06 -25.13 -19.46
N CYS A 128 10.74 -23.99 -19.59
CA CYS A 128 11.69 -23.76 -20.68
C CYS A 128 12.88 -24.75 -20.59
N ILE A 129 13.42 -24.95 -19.39
CA ILE A 129 14.51 -25.90 -19.13
C ILE A 129 14.06 -27.35 -19.37
N GLU A 130 12.89 -27.74 -18.86
CA GLU A 130 12.33 -29.08 -19.05
C GLU A 130 12.07 -29.39 -20.53
N TRP A 131 11.50 -28.44 -21.28
CA TRP A 131 11.24 -28.63 -22.71
C TRP A 131 12.53 -28.73 -23.52
N ALA A 132 13.55 -27.93 -23.17
CA ALA A 132 14.88 -28.04 -23.77
C ALA A 132 15.49 -29.43 -23.50
N GLY A 133 15.45 -29.90 -22.25
CA GLY A 133 15.97 -31.21 -21.87
C GLY A 133 15.22 -32.39 -22.50
N LEU A 134 13.91 -32.24 -22.75
CA LEU A 134 13.11 -33.24 -23.46
C LEU A 134 13.61 -33.45 -24.89
N LEU A 135 13.94 -32.37 -25.61
CA LEU A 135 14.34 -32.42 -27.02
C LEU A 135 15.87 -32.55 -27.21
N LEU A 136 16.66 -32.15 -26.21
CA LEU A 136 18.12 -32.22 -26.19
C LEU A 136 18.59 -33.11 -25.02
N PRO A 137 18.49 -34.45 -25.15
CA PRO A 137 18.66 -35.37 -24.01
C PRO A 137 20.09 -35.43 -23.44
N THR A 138 21.10 -34.97 -24.18
CA THR A 138 22.50 -34.90 -23.72
C THR A 138 22.89 -33.53 -23.17
N LEU A 139 21.96 -32.57 -23.14
CA LEU A 139 22.19 -31.24 -22.58
C LEU A 139 22.42 -31.31 -21.06
N ASP A 140 23.54 -30.75 -20.60
CA ASP A 140 23.80 -30.53 -19.18
C ASP A 140 22.91 -29.39 -18.66
N LEU A 141 21.73 -29.75 -18.15
CA LEU A 141 20.73 -28.80 -17.66
C LEU A 141 21.23 -27.97 -16.48
N ASP A 142 22.05 -28.56 -15.60
CA ASP A 142 22.54 -27.87 -14.41
C ASP A 142 23.58 -26.82 -14.79
N ALA A 143 24.53 -27.17 -15.66
CA ALA A 143 25.57 -26.23 -16.10
C ALA A 143 25.04 -25.15 -17.05
N LYS A 144 23.96 -25.43 -17.80
CA LYS A 144 23.43 -24.53 -18.83
C LYS A 144 22.12 -23.84 -18.45
N ARG A 145 21.58 -24.10 -17.26
CA ARG A 145 20.26 -23.62 -16.79
C ARG A 145 19.96 -22.17 -17.14
N ASP A 146 20.86 -21.27 -16.77
CA ASP A 146 20.70 -19.82 -16.93
C ASP A 146 20.81 -19.37 -18.40
N LEU A 147 21.50 -20.15 -19.24
CA LEU A 147 21.71 -19.84 -20.65
C LEU A 147 20.54 -20.29 -21.53
N ILE A 148 19.88 -21.40 -21.17
CA ILE A 148 18.84 -22.06 -21.98
C ILE A 148 17.77 -21.06 -22.48
N PRO A 149 17.11 -20.25 -21.62
CA PRO A 149 16.10 -19.32 -22.11
C PRO A 149 16.66 -18.29 -23.10
N SER A 150 17.86 -17.76 -22.83
CA SER A 150 18.49 -16.75 -23.69
C SER A 150 18.87 -17.29 -25.07
N VAL A 151 19.38 -18.52 -25.11
CA VAL A 151 19.75 -19.18 -26.37
C VAL A 151 18.50 -19.51 -27.17
N ILE A 152 17.52 -20.19 -26.57
CA ILE A 152 16.28 -20.55 -27.26
C ILE A 152 15.56 -19.31 -27.83
N ALA A 153 15.49 -18.22 -27.06
CA ALA A 153 14.87 -16.97 -27.49
C ALA A 153 15.59 -16.30 -28.67
N SER A 154 16.91 -16.49 -28.81
CA SER A 154 17.70 -15.85 -29.86
C SER A 154 17.96 -16.74 -31.08
N SER A 155 17.84 -18.06 -30.93
CA SER A 155 18.08 -19.01 -32.03
C SER A 155 16.95 -19.03 -33.08
N GLU A 156 17.32 -19.45 -34.29
CA GLU A 156 16.37 -19.64 -35.41
C GLU A 156 15.69 -21.01 -35.39
N SER A 157 16.38 -22.03 -34.86
CA SER A 157 15.89 -23.40 -34.72
C SER A 157 16.52 -24.09 -33.52
N LEU A 158 15.97 -25.24 -33.11
CA LEU A 158 16.53 -26.03 -32.03
C LEU A 158 17.93 -26.57 -32.35
N GLN A 159 18.26 -26.80 -33.63
CA GLN A 159 19.61 -27.24 -34.04
C GLN A 159 20.65 -26.15 -33.77
N VAL A 160 20.32 -24.89 -34.08
CA VAL A 160 21.20 -23.75 -33.79
C VAL A 160 21.35 -23.61 -32.28
N ALA A 161 20.24 -23.68 -31.53
CA ALA A 161 20.27 -23.63 -30.06
C ALA A 161 21.12 -24.76 -29.46
N ALA A 162 21.05 -25.99 -29.99
CA ALA A 162 21.87 -27.11 -29.56
C ALA A 162 23.37 -26.84 -29.76
N SER A 163 23.74 -26.30 -30.92
CA SER A 163 25.12 -25.89 -31.21
C SER A 163 25.61 -24.81 -30.24
N ASP A 164 24.79 -23.79 -29.98
CA ASP A 164 25.12 -22.69 -29.07
C ASP A 164 25.22 -23.15 -27.60
N LEU A 165 24.42 -24.15 -27.22
CA LEU A 165 24.49 -24.79 -25.90
C LEU A 165 25.64 -25.80 -25.78
N GLY A 166 26.29 -26.16 -26.90
CA GLY A 166 27.38 -27.12 -26.95
C GLY A 166 26.91 -28.57 -26.73
N THR A 167 25.73 -28.92 -27.23
CA THR A 167 25.13 -30.26 -27.14
C THR A 167 24.81 -30.81 -28.52
N ASP A 168 24.51 -32.11 -28.58
CA ASP A 168 24.14 -32.80 -29.81
C ASP A 168 22.79 -32.28 -30.35
N PRO A 169 22.60 -32.28 -31.68
CA PRO A 169 21.32 -31.88 -32.26
C PRO A 169 20.18 -32.82 -31.81
N PRO A 170 18.93 -32.34 -31.82
CA PRO A 170 17.79 -33.13 -31.37
C PRO A 170 17.61 -34.38 -32.26
N PRO A 171 17.45 -35.58 -31.69
CA PRO A 171 17.23 -36.80 -32.48
C PRO A 171 15.92 -36.73 -33.28
N HIS A 172 14.91 -36.08 -32.72
CA HIS A 172 13.64 -35.77 -33.37
C HIS A 172 13.37 -34.27 -33.23
N PRO A 173 13.53 -33.49 -34.32
CA PRO A 173 13.37 -32.05 -34.22
C PRO A 173 11.89 -31.67 -34.04
N PRO A 174 11.61 -30.59 -33.29
CA PRO A 174 10.25 -30.10 -33.12
C PRO A 174 9.68 -29.59 -34.45
N GLY A 175 8.35 -29.63 -34.55
CA GLY A 175 7.65 -28.94 -35.64
C GLY A 175 7.81 -27.41 -35.54
N VAL A 176 7.47 -26.70 -36.62
CA VAL A 176 7.56 -25.22 -36.66
C VAL A 176 6.71 -24.58 -35.55
N GLU A 177 5.49 -25.06 -35.36
CA GLU A 177 4.56 -24.53 -34.35
C GLU A 177 5.07 -24.79 -32.93
N GLU A 178 5.61 -25.99 -32.68
CA GLU A 178 6.19 -26.37 -31.40
C GLU A 178 7.41 -25.50 -31.07
N TRP A 179 8.31 -25.31 -32.04
CA TRP A 179 9.47 -24.44 -31.89
C TRP A 179 9.07 -22.98 -31.61
N CYS A 180 8.08 -22.45 -32.33
CA CYS A 180 7.55 -21.10 -32.08
C CYS A 180 7.01 -20.96 -30.65
N ALA A 181 6.26 -21.95 -30.15
CA ALA A 181 5.74 -21.94 -28.79
C ALA A 181 6.86 -21.99 -27.74
N MET A 182 7.90 -22.80 -27.96
CA MET A 182 9.05 -22.88 -27.05
C MET A 182 9.85 -21.57 -27.04
N LYS A 183 10.07 -20.97 -28.21
CA LYS A 183 10.75 -19.68 -28.36
C LYS A 183 10.00 -18.55 -27.65
N GLU A 184 8.69 -18.47 -27.82
CA GLU A 184 7.85 -17.47 -27.18
C GLU A 184 7.87 -17.59 -25.63
N SER A 185 7.85 -18.83 -25.12
CA SER A 185 7.99 -19.10 -23.68
C SER A 185 9.35 -18.63 -23.14
N ALA A 186 10.43 -18.85 -23.89
CA ALA A 186 11.77 -18.39 -23.55
C ALA A 186 11.87 -16.85 -23.56
N GLU A 187 11.31 -16.18 -24.56
CA GLU A 187 11.22 -14.72 -24.62
C GLU A 187 10.44 -14.14 -23.44
N ARG A 188 9.31 -14.76 -23.06
CA ARG A 188 8.55 -14.38 -21.86
C ARG A 188 9.37 -14.54 -20.59
N CYS A 189 10.13 -15.64 -20.45
CA CYS A 189 11.00 -15.87 -19.31
C CYS A 189 11.97 -14.69 -19.11
N ILE A 190 12.64 -14.26 -20.18
CA ILE A 190 13.57 -13.13 -20.19
C ILE A 190 12.82 -11.81 -19.89
N GLY A 191 11.66 -11.60 -20.49
CA GLY A 191 10.83 -10.41 -20.26
C GLY A 191 10.39 -10.26 -18.79
N ILE A 192 10.02 -11.36 -18.14
CA ILE A 192 9.67 -11.37 -16.71
C ILE A 192 10.92 -11.13 -15.86
N ALA A 193 12.07 -11.74 -16.19
CA ALA A 193 13.33 -11.49 -15.49
C ALA A 193 13.69 -9.99 -15.49
N LYS A 194 13.61 -9.33 -16.64
CA LYS A 194 13.81 -7.87 -16.77
C LYS A 194 12.79 -7.07 -15.95
N SER A 195 11.53 -7.50 -15.94
CA SER A 195 10.47 -6.85 -15.15
C SER A 195 10.73 -6.96 -13.65
N LEU A 196 11.27 -8.10 -13.20
CA LEU A 196 11.68 -8.31 -11.81
C LEU A 196 12.81 -7.37 -11.39
N GLU A 197 13.81 -7.15 -12.23
CA GLU A 197 14.91 -6.20 -11.98
C GLU A 197 14.41 -4.77 -11.86
N LEU A 198 13.56 -4.33 -12.80
CA LEU A 198 12.97 -2.99 -12.79
C LEU A 198 12.09 -2.77 -11.55
N SER A 199 11.26 -3.76 -11.20
CA SER A 199 10.43 -3.73 -10.01
C SER A 199 11.28 -3.67 -8.73
N GLU A 200 12.37 -4.45 -8.67
CA GLU A 200 13.30 -4.41 -7.54
C GLU A 200 13.91 -3.02 -7.36
N GLN A 201 14.37 -2.40 -8.45
CA GLN A 201 14.94 -1.05 -8.41
C GLN A 201 13.91 0.00 -7.95
N ALA A 202 12.65 -0.13 -8.38
CA ALA A 202 11.56 0.73 -7.93
C ALA A 202 11.30 0.56 -6.42
N ILE A 203 11.27 -0.67 -5.91
CA ILE A 203 11.12 -0.96 -4.48
C ILE A 203 12.29 -0.38 -3.70
N ARG A 204 13.53 -0.56 -4.17
CA ARG A 204 14.74 -0.02 -3.53
C ARG A 204 14.66 1.49 -3.37
N SER A 205 14.31 2.20 -4.44
CA SER A 205 14.17 3.65 -4.45
C SER A 205 13.04 4.13 -3.52
N LEU A 206 11.85 3.54 -3.61
CA LEU A 206 10.71 3.95 -2.81
C LEU A 206 10.92 3.67 -1.31
N ALA A 207 11.45 2.49 -0.97
CA ALA A 207 11.70 2.11 0.41
C ALA A 207 12.82 2.94 1.06
N ALA A 208 13.89 3.26 0.32
CA ALA A 208 14.95 4.12 0.85
C ALA A 208 14.44 5.52 1.22
N ASN A 209 13.48 6.05 0.45
CA ASN A 209 12.87 7.36 0.71
C ASN A 209 11.80 7.30 1.80
N TYR A 210 10.93 6.29 1.79
CA TYR A 210 9.77 6.21 2.69
C TYR A 210 10.07 5.56 4.04
N LEU A 211 11.03 4.62 4.07
CA LEU A 211 11.46 3.84 5.23
C LEU A 211 12.99 3.95 5.45
N PRO A 212 13.56 5.16 5.56
CA PRO A 212 15.01 5.37 5.50
C PRO A 212 15.78 4.65 6.61
N THR A 213 15.32 4.74 7.86
CA THR A 213 16.01 4.12 9.01
C THR A 213 15.94 2.60 8.93
N LEU A 214 14.78 2.04 8.59
CA LEU A 214 14.62 0.60 8.45
C LEU A 214 15.41 0.07 7.25
N SER A 215 15.46 0.81 6.14
CA SER A 215 16.25 0.45 4.97
C SER A 215 17.75 0.41 5.25
N LYS A 216 18.26 1.28 6.14
CA LYS A 216 19.65 1.22 6.60
C LYS A 216 19.93 0.00 7.47
N LEU A 217 18.93 -0.49 8.22
CA LEU A 217 19.09 -1.60 9.16
C LEU A 217 19.02 -2.97 8.49
N VAL A 218 18.01 -3.20 7.63
CA VAL A 218 17.72 -4.52 7.04
C VAL A 218 17.80 -4.54 5.51
N GLY A 219 18.25 -3.44 4.91
CA GLY A 219 18.19 -3.22 3.47
C GLY A 219 16.80 -2.78 3.01
N PRO A 220 16.71 -2.04 1.89
CA PRO A 220 15.43 -1.47 1.41
C PRO A 220 14.40 -2.53 1.00
N LEU A 221 14.83 -3.67 0.46
CA LEU A 221 13.91 -4.77 0.12
C LEU A 221 13.31 -5.42 1.36
N GLY A 222 14.12 -5.66 2.40
CA GLY A 222 13.65 -6.18 3.69
C GLY A 222 12.70 -5.20 4.36
N ALA A 223 13.04 -3.91 4.35
CA ALA A 223 12.20 -2.84 4.90
C ALA A 223 10.82 -2.78 4.21
N ALA A 224 10.80 -2.83 2.87
CA ALA A 224 9.57 -2.86 2.10
C ALA A 224 8.70 -4.07 2.46
N LYS A 225 9.30 -5.28 2.47
CA LYS A 225 8.58 -6.52 2.82
C LYS A 225 7.98 -6.47 4.22
N LEU A 226 8.73 -6.00 5.23
CA LEU A 226 8.21 -5.86 6.60
C LEU A 226 7.04 -4.87 6.67
N CYS A 227 7.16 -3.74 5.99
CA CYS A 227 6.11 -2.73 5.93
C CYS A 227 4.82 -3.28 5.30
N VAL A 228 4.95 -4.01 4.19
CA VAL A 228 3.83 -4.61 3.48
C VAL A 228 3.19 -5.73 4.31
N LEU A 229 3.99 -6.63 4.89
CA LEU A 229 3.48 -7.70 5.76
C LEU A 229 2.78 -7.15 7.01
N ALA A 230 3.22 -6.00 7.54
CA ALA A 230 2.55 -5.33 8.64
C ALA A 230 1.27 -4.59 8.22
N GLY A 231 1.03 -4.38 6.92
CA GLY A 231 -0.10 -3.61 6.40
C GLY A 231 0.09 -2.09 6.46
N GLY A 232 1.33 -1.63 6.45
CA GLY A 232 1.70 -0.20 6.39
C GLY A 232 2.65 0.23 7.52
N ARG A 233 3.32 1.36 7.30
CA ARG A 233 4.38 1.90 8.16
C ARG A 233 3.90 2.22 9.57
N GLU A 234 2.72 2.80 9.70
CA GLU A 234 2.15 3.14 11.02
C GLU A 234 1.83 1.89 11.84
N ARG A 235 1.30 0.85 11.19
CA ARG A 235 1.03 -0.43 11.85
C ARG A 235 2.32 -1.12 12.24
N LEU A 236 3.32 -1.15 11.35
CA LEU A 236 4.66 -1.68 11.63
C LEU A 236 5.28 -1.02 12.87
N ALA A 237 5.19 0.32 12.99
CA ALA A 237 5.76 1.06 14.11
C ALA A 237 5.09 0.76 15.47
N ARG A 238 3.84 0.28 15.46
CA ARG A 238 3.09 -0.09 16.67
C ARG A 238 3.25 -1.56 17.06
N MET A 239 3.82 -2.39 16.20
CA MET A 239 3.99 -3.82 16.49
C MET A 239 5.07 -4.06 17.56
N PRO A 240 4.83 -4.92 18.55
CA PRO A 240 5.88 -5.32 19.48
C PRO A 240 6.90 -6.23 18.79
N SER A 241 8.12 -6.28 19.33
CA SER A 241 9.24 -7.05 18.74
C SER A 241 8.87 -8.52 18.46
N GLY A 242 8.16 -9.19 19.37
CA GLY A 242 7.75 -10.57 19.17
C GLY A 242 6.82 -10.77 17.96
N SER A 243 5.96 -9.80 17.65
CA SER A 243 5.11 -9.84 16.45
C SER A 243 5.90 -9.57 15.19
N ILE A 244 6.90 -8.67 15.23
CA ILE A 244 7.78 -8.39 14.08
C ILE A 244 8.61 -9.63 13.72
N GLN A 245 9.11 -10.37 14.72
CA GLN A 245 9.93 -11.57 14.52
C GLN A 245 9.23 -12.69 13.74
N VAL A 246 7.90 -12.76 13.82
CA VAL A 246 7.09 -13.80 13.16
C VAL A 246 6.35 -13.29 11.92
N LEU A 247 6.62 -12.06 11.46
CA LEU A 247 6.06 -11.53 10.21
C LEU A 247 6.49 -12.42 9.04
N GLY A 248 5.50 -12.90 8.26
CA GLY A 248 5.72 -13.83 7.15
C GLY A 248 5.67 -15.32 7.53
N ALA A 249 5.65 -15.67 8.83
CA ALA A 249 5.55 -17.05 9.31
C ALA A 249 4.14 -17.43 9.80
N HIS A 250 3.09 -16.74 9.32
CA HIS A 250 1.73 -16.87 9.87
C HIS A 250 1.18 -18.31 9.79
N ALA A 251 1.47 -19.05 8.71
CA ALA A 251 1.04 -20.43 8.56
C ALA A 251 1.67 -21.36 9.61
N ALA A 252 2.98 -21.22 9.86
CA ALA A 252 3.69 -22.00 10.87
C ALA A 252 3.22 -21.63 12.29
N MET A 253 3.00 -20.34 12.57
CA MET A 253 2.48 -19.87 13.85
C MET A 253 1.04 -20.33 14.11
N ALA A 254 0.21 -20.40 13.07
CA ALA A 254 -1.14 -20.93 13.18
C ALA A 254 -1.14 -22.43 13.47
N ALA A 255 -0.23 -23.20 12.85
CA ALA A 255 -0.10 -24.63 13.10
C ALA A 255 0.46 -24.98 14.49
N HIS A 256 1.15 -24.05 15.14
CA HIS A 256 1.71 -24.22 16.50
C HIS A 256 0.69 -23.89 17.61
N ARG A 257 -0.42 -23.21 17.30
CA ARG A 257 -1.49 -22.90 18.27
C ARG A 257 -2.59 -23.96 18.22
#